data_AF-A0A3D4DN79-F1
#
_entry.id   AF-A0A3D4DN79-F1
#
_cell.length_a   1.000
_cell.length_b   1.000
_cell.length_c   1.000
_cell.angle_alpha   90.00
_cell.angle_beta   90.00
_cell.angle_gamma   90.00
#
_symmetry.space_group_name_H-M   'P 1'
#
loop_
_entity.id
_entity.type
_entity.pdbx_description
1 polymer ?
#
loop_
_entity_poly.entity_id
_entity_poly.type
_entity_poly.pdbx_seq_one_letter_code
_entity_poly.pdbx_strand_id
1 'polypeptide(L)'
;MTFQNVTLSLPSGLVGTLRMMALERDAALDDLVRGMLDREAMRLRSARAAVEAHEHRVSRLRHLLAPDMQRATDWADLQSHLALYGV
;
A
#
# COMPACT_ATOMS: atom_id res chain seq x y z
N MET A 1 6.18 26.08 -3.48
CA MET A 1 5.61 25.09 -2.54
C MET A 1 4.79 25.84 -1.50
N THR A 2 3.54 25.47 -1.29
CA THR A 2 2.67 26.03 -0.24
C THR A 2 2.78 25.17 1.01
N PHE A 3 3.02 25.78 2.16
CA PHE A 3 3.07 25.09 3.46
C PHE A 3 1.74 25.29 4.20
N GLN A 4 1.19 24.22 4.76
CA GLN A 4 0.07 24.28 5.69
C GLN A 4 0.56 23.90 7.09
N ASN A 5 0.19 24.70 8.09
CA ASN A 5 0.55 24.44 9.48
C ASN A 5 -0.42 23.46 10.11
N VAL A 6 0.12 22.43 10.76
CA VAL A 6 -0.64 21.44 11.52
C VAL A 6 -0.09 21.42 12.94
N THR A 7 -0.95 21.66 13.92
CA THR A 7 -0.59 21.62 15.35
C THR A 7 -1.01 20.28 15.93
N LEU A 8 -0.07 19.54 16.53
CA LEU A 8 -0.30 18.22 17.12
C LEU A 8 0.18 18.22 18.57
N SER A 9 -0.68 17.79 19.48
CA SER A 9 -0.29 17.54 20.87
C SER A 9 0.36 16.17 20.96
N LEU A 10 1.61 16.12 21.44
CA LEU A 10 2.38 14.90 21.60
C LEU A 10 2.69 14.64 23.08
N PRO A 11 2.79 13.37 23.51
CA PRO A 11 3.28 13.05 24.85
C PRO A 11 4.67 13.66 25.07
N SER A 12 4.90 14.24 26.25
CA SER A 12 6.17 14.91 26.59
C SER A 12 7.38 13.99 26.40
N GLY A 13 7.27 12.72 26.77
CA GLY A 13 8.30 11.71 26.54
C GLY A 13 8.64 11.52 25.07
N LEU A 14 7.64 11.52 24.18
CA LEU A 14 7.85 11.40 22.74
C LEU A 14 8.58 12.63 22.18
N VAL A 15 8.21 13.84 22.64
CA VAL A 15 8.90 15.07 22.26
C VAL A 15 10.36 15.03 22.69
N GLY A 16 10.65 14.55 23.89
CA GLY A 16 12.01 14.34 24.39
C GLY A 16 12.82 13.42 23.47
N THR A 17 12.26 12.25 23.14
CA THR A 17 12.89 11.30 22.22
C THR A 17 13.15 11.91 20.84
N LEU A 18 12.17 12.58 20.25
CA LEU A 18 12.34 13.19 18.93
C LEU A 18 13.41 14.28 18.93
N ARG A 19 13.52 15.06 20.01
CA ARG A 19 14.60 16.06 20.18
C ARG A 19 15.98 15.41 20.26
N MET A 20 16.12 14.31 21.00
CA MET A 20 17.39 13.57 21.04
C MET A 20 17.75 13.02 19.66
N MET A 21 16.79 12.41 18.95
CA MET A 21 17.01 11.90 17.59
C MET A 21 17.36 12.99 16.57
N ALA A 22 16.83 14.21 16.77
CA ALA A 22 17.15 15.36 15.94
C ALA A 22 18.59 15.83 16.19
N LEU A 23 19.01 15.89 17.47
CA LEU A 23 20.37 16.22 17.87
C LEU A 23 21.39 15.21 17.31
N GLU A 24 21.12 13.91 17.44
CA GLU A 24 21.99 12.84 16.91
C GLU A 24 22.21 12.93 15.39
N ARG A 25 21.27 13.55 14.67
CA ARG A 25 21.28 13.69 13.22
C ARG A 25 21.69 15.08 12.74
N ASP A 26 22.07 15.97 13.66
CA ASP A 26 22.35 17.38 13.39
C ASP A 26 21.25 18.03 12.53
N ALA A 27 19.99 17.77 12.89
CA ALA A 27 18.81 18.19 12.15
C ALA A 27 17.85 18.99 13.03
N ALA A 28 17.10 19.90 12.41
CA ALA A 28 15.99 20.55 13.08
C ALA A 28 14.85 19.55 13.36
N LEU A 29 14.15 19.72 14.48
CA LEU A 29 13.09 18.81 14.91
C LEU A 29 11.93 18.75 13.89
N ASP A 30 11.56 19.88 13.32
CA ASP A 30 10.52 19.99 12.30
C ASP A 30 10.91 19.30 10.99
N ASP A 31 12.17 19.45 10.56
CA ASP A 31 12.69 18.75 9.39
C ASP A 31 12.74 17.23 9.60
N LEU A 32 13.17 16.79 10.78
CA LEU A 32 13.13 15.38 11.16
C LEU A 32 11.71 14.82 11.08
N VAL A 33 10.76 15.49 11.74
CA VAL A 33 9.36 15.06 11.80
C VAL A 33 8.74 15.07 10.40
N ARG A 34 8.97 16.11 9.59
CA ARG A 34 8.50 16.19 8.21
C ARG A 34 9.04 15.03 7.37
N GLY A 35 10.33 14.73 7.46
CA GLY A 35 10.95 13.62 6.73
C GLY A 35 10.48 12.25 7.21
N MET A 36 10.13 12.08 8.49
CA MET A 36 9.50 10.86 8.98
C MET A 36 8.07 10.69 8.44
N LEU A 37 7.27 11.76 8.47
CA LEU A 37 5.90 11.75 7.95
C LEU A 37 5.86 11.50 6.44
N ASP A 38 6.77 12.09 5.66
CA ASP A 38 6.80 11.89 4.21
C ASP A 38 7.15 10.44 3.84
N ARG A 39 8.14 9.86 4.52
CA ARG A 39 8.51 8.44 4.33
C ARG A 39 7.35 7.50 4.68
N GLU A 40 6.66 7.77 5.78
CA GLU A 40 5.53 6.95 6.20
C GLU A 40 4.34 7.10 5.25
N ALA A 41 4.05 8.33 4.79
CA ALA A 41 3.00 8.57 3.81
C ALA A 41 3.31 7.87 2.47
N MET A 42 4.57 7.87 2.02
CA MET A 42 5.00 7.11 0.84
C MET A 42 4.83 5.61 1.05
N ARG A 43 5.22 5.07 2.21
CA ARG A 43 5.08 3.64 2.55
C ARG A 43 3.63 3.20 2.54
N LEU A 44 2.72 4.00 3.12
CA LEU A 44 1.29 3.68 3.15
C LEU A 44 0.66 3.75 1.75
N ARG A 45 1.05 4.75 0.94
CA ARG A 45 0.59 4.85 -0.46
C ARG A 45 1.03 3.66 -1.30
N SER A 46 2.29 3.24 -1.20
CA SER A 46 2.80 2.11 -1.97
C SER A 46 2.18 0.79 -1.53
N ALA A 47 1.97 0.58 -0.22
CA ALA A 47 1.24 -0.58 0.28
C ALA A 47 -0.21 -0.62 -0.26
N ARG A 48 -0.91 0.51 -0.24
CA ARG A 48 -2.26 0.62 -0.81
C ARG A 48 -2.29 0.34 -2.30
N ALA A 49 -1.37 0.93 -3.07
CA ALA A 49 -1.25 0.69 -4.50
C ALA A 49 -0.97 -0.79 -4.83
N ALA A 50 -0.19 -1.48 -4.00
CA ALA A 50 0.04 -2.91 -4.16
C ALA A 50 -1.23 -3.75 -3.94
N VAL A 51 -2.05 -3.40 -2.93
CA VAL A 51 -3.35 -4.04 -2.69
C VAL A 51 -4.31 -3.76 -3.84
N GLU A 52 -4.46 -2.51 -4.27
CA GLU A 52 -5.32 -2.13 -5.40
C GLU A 52 -4.88 -2.82 -6.70
N ALA A 53 -3.58 -2.94 -6.95
CA ALA A 53 -3.06 -3.66 -8.11
C ALA A 53 -3.33 -5.17 -8.04
N HIS A 54 -3.35 -5.76 -6.85
CA HIS A 54 -3.75 -7.15 -6.66
C HIS A 54 -5.25 -7.34 -6.89
N GLU A 55 -6.09 -6.49 -6.30
CA GLU A 55 -7.54 -6.51 -6.51
C GLU A 55 -7.91 -6.32 -7.98
N HIS A 56 -7.26 -5.39 -8.68
CA HIS A 56 -7.49 -5.17 -10.11
C HIS A 56 -7.07 -6.39 -10.94
N ARG A 57 -5.95 -7.06 -10.59
CA ARG A 57 -5.53 -8.31 -11.24
C ARG A 57 -6.54 -9.44 -11.02
N VAL A 58 -7.00 -9.63 -9.78
CA VAL A 58 -8.01 -10.64 -9.44
C VAL A 58 -9.33 -10.35 -10.16
N SER A 59 -9.77 -9.09 -10.18
CA SER A 59 -10.98 -8.67 -10.90
C SER A 59 -10.87 -8.94 -12.40
N ARG A 60 -9.74 -8.60 -13.02
CA ARG A 60 -9.48 -8.89 -14.44
C ARG A 60 -9.48 -10.40 -14.71
N LEU A 61 -8.80 -11.19 -13.88
CA LEU A 61 -8.79 -12.65 -14.01
C LEU A 61 -10.22 -13.21 -13.92
N ARG A 62 -11.02 -12.78 -12.93
CA ARG A 62 -12.42 -13.20 -12.80
C ARG A 62 -13.23 -12.86 -14.06
N HIS A 63 -13.02 -11.69 -14.63
CA HIS A 63 -13.71 -11.30 -15.86
C HIS A 63 -13.32 -12.17 -17.05
N LEU A 64 -12.03 -12.46 -17.23
CA LEU A 64 -11.53 -13.32 -18.31
C LEU A 64 -12.01 -14.77 -18.17
N LEU A 65 -12.09 -15.28 -16.94
CA LEU A 65 -12.48 -16.66 -16.66
C LEU A 65 -14.00 -16.84 -16.60
N ALA A 66 -14.78 -15.75 -16.45
CA ALA A 66 -16.23 -15.82 -16.30
C ALA A 66 -16.95 -16.59 -17.43
N PRO A 67 -16.61 -16.44 -18.73
CA PRO A 67 -17.24 -17.21 -19.79
C PRO A 67 -17.01 -18.72 -19.66
N ASP A 68 -15.79 -19.14 -19.29
CA ASP A 68 -15.44 -20.55 -19.15
C ASP A 68 -16.07 -21.16 -17.90
N MET A 69 -16.14 -20.39 -16.81
CA MET A 69 -16.89 -20.77 -15.60
C MET A 69 -18.40 -20.91 -15.87
N GLN A 70 -18.98 -20.11 -16.77
CA GLN A 70 -20.39 -20.20 -17.14
C GLN A 70 -20.70 -21.37 -18.09
N ARG A 71 -19.74 -21.76 -18.94
CA ARG A 71 -19.89 -22.88 -19.87
C ARG A 71 -19.61 -24.23 -19.22
N ALA A 72 -18.75 -24.27 -18.20
CA ALA A 72 -18.38 -25.50 -17.54
C ALA A 72 -19.58 -26.12 -16.81
N THR A 73 -19.79 -27.41 -17.03
CA THR A 73 -20.91 -28.15 -16.42
C THR A 73 -20.53 -28.70 -15.04
N ASP A 74 -19.25 -29.00 -14.84
CA ASP A 74 -18.66 -29.45 -13.59
C ASP A 74 -17.20 -29.00 -13.45
N TRP A 75 -16.57 -29.41 -12.35
CA TRP A 75 -15.19 -29.02 -12.04
C TRP A 75 -14.15 -29.62 -13.00
N ALA A 76 -14.37 -30.84 -13.51
CA ALA A 76 -13.44 -31.50 -14.42
C ALA A 76 -13.48 -30.87 -15.82
N ASP A 77 -14.67 -30.45 -16.26
CA ASP A 77 -14.90 -29.71 -17.49
C ASP A 77 -14.24 -28.31 -17.44
N LEU A 78 -14.43 -27.58 -16.33
CA LEU A 78 -13.72 -26.31 -16.11
C LEU A 78 -12.20 -26.50 -16.16
N GLN A 79 -11.67 -27.50 -15.46
CA GLN A 79 -10.24 -27.79 -15.47
C GLN A 79 -9.72 -28.09 -16.89
N SER A 80 -10.50 -28.81 -17.70
CA SER A 80 -10.16 -29.11 -19.09
C SER A 80 -10.15 -27.86 -19.98
N HIS A 81 -11.11 -26.96 -19.81
CA HIS A 81 -11.13 -25.66 -20.49
C HIS A 81 -9.95 -24.77 -20.07
N LEU A 82 -9.64 -24.71 -18.77
CA LEU A 82 -8.54 -23.89 -18.27
C LEU A 82 -7.17 -24.41 -18.70
N ALA A 83 -7.02 -25.73 -18.89
CA ALA A 83 -5.80 -26.34 -19.38
C ALA A 83 -5.41 -25.86 -20.79
N LEU A 84 -6.35 -25.32 -21.58
CA LEU A 84 -6.07 -24.76 -22.91
C LEU A 84 -5.31 -23.43 -22.87
N TYR A 85 -5.30 -22.74 -21.73
CA TYR A 85 -4.62 -21.45 -21.55
C TYR A 85 -3.23 -21.55 -20.91
N GLY A 86 -2.87 -22.69 -20.33
CA GLY A 86 -1.59 -22.91 -19.66
C GLY A 86 -0.60 -23.67 -20.55
N VAL A 87 0.41 -22.96 -21.06
CA VAL A 87 1.64 -23.53 -21.64
C VAL A 87 2.82 -23.15 -20.76
#